data_AF-A0A2N3B1E8-F1
#
_entry.id   AF-A0A2N3B1E8-F1
#
_cell.length_a   1.000
_cell.length_b   1.000
_cell.length_c   1.000
_cell.angle_alpha   90.00
_cell.angle_beta   90.00
_cell.angle_gamma   90.00
#
_symmetry.space_group_name_H-M   'P 1'
#
loop_
_entity.id
_entity.type
_entity.pdbx_description
1 polymer ?
#
loop_
_entity_poly.entity_id
_entity_poly.type
_entity_poly.pdbx_seq_one_letter_code
_entity_poly.pdbx_strand_id
1 'polypeptide(L)'
;MEAVDFLPYLGWIIGGSFVLGVAGILTSFQTTRMKIKNGYPLEGMWGQSLKPGSDAQNAQRVTLLTQENAELRAELGSLKDRMANVERIVTDGGYHLGAEIDALRDRALSNLKDKGEA
;
A
#
# COMPACT_ATOMS: atom_id res chain seq x y z
N MET A 1 29.72 -7.90 58.21
CA MET A 1 28.25 -7.91 58.28
C MET A 1 27.86 -9.33 58.55
N GLU A 2 27.42 -9.61 59.76
CA GLU A 2 27.00 -10.97 60.11
C GLU A 2 25.56 -11.18 59.63
N ALA A 3 25.17 -12.42 59.35
CA ALA A 3 23.81 -12.75 58.91
C ALA A 3 22.73 -12.30 59.91
N VAL A 4 23.12 -12.08 61.17
CA VAL A 4 22.28 -11.62 62.27
C VAL A 4 21.82 -10.17 62.07
N ASP A 5 22.57 -9.34 61.34
CA ASP A 5 22.24 -7.94 61.08
C ASP A 5 20.99 -7.79 60.17
N PHE A 6 20.60 -8.86 59.46
CA PHE A 6 19.45 -8.88 58.54
C PHE A 6 18.15 -9.40 59.17
N LEU A 7 18.22 -10.02 60.37
CA LEU A 7 17.06 -10.53 61.11
C LEU A 7 15.94 -9.50 61.34
N PRO A 8 16.23 -8.21 61.66
CA PRO A 8 15.18 -7.20 61.86
C PRO A 8 14.45 -6.83 60.55
N TYR A 9 15.15 -6.96 59.42
CA TYR A 9 14.65 -6.56 58.10
C TYR A 9 14.05 -7.73 57.32
N LEU A 10 14.14 -8.95 57.83
CA LEU A 10 13.70 -10.18 57.18
C LEU A 10 12.23 -10.11 56.74
N GLY A 11 11.34 -9.57 57.59
CA GLY A 11 9.94 -9.36 57.24
C GLY A 11 9.71 -8.38 56.09
N TRP A 12 10.46 -7.28 56.06
CA TRP A 12 10.41 -6.29 54.97
C TRP A 12 10.99 -6.83 53.67
N ILE A 13 12.06 -7.63 53.76
CA ILE A 13 12.67 -8.29 52.59
C ILE A 13 11.70 -9.30 51.99
N ILE A 14 11.06 -10.11 52.81
CA ILE A 14 10.04 -11.08 52.36
C ILE A 14 8.86 -10.35 51.72
N GLY A 15 8.30 -9.34 52.40
CA GLY A 15 7.18 -8.55 51.88
C GLY A 15 7.53 -7.83 50.56
N GLY A 16 8.70 -7.21 50.50
CA GLY A 16 9.20 -6.53 49.31
C GLY A 16 9.38 -7.49 48.13
N SER A 17 9.98 -8.66 48.37
CA SER A 17 10.18 -9.68 47.32
C SER A 17 8.85 -10.21 46.78
N PHE A 18 7.85 -10.41 47.63
CA PHE A 18 6.53 -10.86 47.23
C PHE A 18 5.81 -9.81 46.36
N VAL A 19 5.83 -8.54 46.78
CA VAL A 19 5.23 -7.44 46.01
C VAL A 19 5.89 -7.29 44.64
N LEU A 20 7.22 -7.36 44.58
CA LEU A 20 7.96 -7.30 43.31
C LEU A 20 7.64 -8.49 42.39
N GLY A 21 7.49 -9.69 42.95
CA GLY A 21 7.09 -10.87 42.19
C GLY A 21 5.70 -10.71 41.56
N VAL A 22 4.71 -10.26 42.34
CA VAL A 22 3.34 -10.01 41.84
C VAL A 22 3.34 -8.90 40.79
N ALA A 23 4.06 -7.80 41.03
CA ALA A 23 4.16 -6.70 40.08
C ALA A 23 4.77 -7.16 38.75
N GLY A 24 5.84 -7.94 38.78
CA GLY A 24 6.49 -8.49 37.57
C GLY A 24 5.55 -9.37 36.75
N ILE A 25 4.75 -10.22 37.41
CA ILE A 25 3.76 -11.06 36.74
C ILE A 25 2.69 -10.19 36.06
N LEU A 26 2.11 -9.21 36.78
CA LEU A 26 1.09 -8.31 36.23
C LEU A 26 1.61 -7.49 35.04
N THR A 27 2.85 -6.99 35.11
CA THR A 27 3.50 -6.28 34.00
C THR A 27 3.69 -7.21 32.79
N SER A 28 4.06 -8.48 32.98
CA SER A 28 4.20 -9.46 31.89
C SER A 28 2.87 -9.73 31.19
N PHE A 29 1.78 -9.89 31.94
CA PHE A 29 0.44 -10.04 31.37
C PHE A 29 -0.01 -8.80 30.62
N GLN A 30 0.23 -7.61 31.18
CA GLN A 30 -0.17 -6.35 30.57
C GLN A 30 0.60 -6.09 29.26
N THR A 31 1.91 -6.33 29.23
CA THR A 31 2.72 -6.21 28.02
C THR A 31 2.29 -7.20 26.94
N THR A 32 1.96 -8.44 27.33
CA THR A 32 1.40 -9.43 26.40
C THR A 32 0.05 -8.97 25.84
N ARG A 33 -0.87 -8.44 26.66
CA ARG A 33 -2.13 -7.86 26.16
C ARG A 33 -1.90 -6.70 25.19
N MET A 34 -0.94 -5.82 25.47
CA MET A 34 -0.61 -4.71 24.58
C MET A 34 -0.04 -5.18 23.25
N LYS A 35 0.85 -6.18 23.27
CA LYS A 35 1.40 -6.81 22.04
C LYS A 35 0.29 -7.42 21.18
N ILE A 36 -0.65 -8.14 21.80
CA ILE A 36 -1.81 -8.72 21.10
C ILE A 36 -2.69 -7.63 20.49
N LYS A 37 -3.05 -6.61 21.27
CA LYS A 37 -3.90 -5.50 20.78
C LYS A 37 -3.25 -4.72 19.63
N ASN A 38 -1.94 -4.57 19.67
CA ASN A 38 -1.17 -3.83 18.66
C ASN A 38 -0.74 -4.71 17.48
N GLY A 39 -1.14 -5.98 17.43
CA GLY A 39 -0.86 -6.87 16.31
C GLY A 39 0.60 -7.29 16.16
N TYR A 40 1.42 -7.15 17.22
CA TYR A 40 2.78 -7.67 17.20
C TYR A 40 2.76 -9.20 17.22
N PRO A 41 3.63 -9.88 16.43
CA PRO A 41 3.74 -11.32 16.50
C PRO A 41 4.09 -11.74 17.92
N LEU A 42 3.34 -12.70 18.46
CA LEU A 42 3.65 -13.27 19.76
C LEU A 42 4.89 -14.15 19.56
N GLU A 43 6.03 -13.71 20.08
CA GLU A 43 7.23 -14.52 20.12
C GLU A 43 6.99 -15.67 21.11
N GLY A 44 7.11 -16.91 20.63
CA GLY A 44 7.18 -18.08 21.49
C GLY A 44 8.46 -18.07 22.32
N MET A 45 8.55 -18.97 23.30
CA MET A 45 9.67 -19.06 24.25
C MET A 45 11.07 -19.31 23.60
N TRP A 46 11.13 -19.52 22.29
CA TRP A 46 12.34 -19.75 21.49
C TRP A 46 12.45 -18.82 20.26
N GLY A 47 11.84 -17.63 20.29
CA GLY A 47 11.99 -16.62 19.23
C GLY A 47 11.27 -16.96 17.92
N GLN A 48 10.45 -18.00 17.90
CA GLN A 48 9.54 -18.28 16.79
C GLN A 48 8.32 -17.36 16.92
N SER A 49 8.09 -16.49 15.94
CA SER A 49 6.83 -15.74 15.86
C SER A 49 5.69 -16.75 15.71
N LEU A 50 4.89 -16.95 16.76
CA LEU A 50 3.57 -17.55 16.60
C LEU A 50 2.74 -16.54 15.81
N LYS A 51 2.74 -16.68 14.48
CA LYS A 51 1.69 -16.12 13.64
C LYS A 51 0.41 -16.87 14.02
N PRO A 52 -0.61 -16.21 14.57
CA PRO A 52 -1.88 -16.87 14.80
C PRO A 52 -2.53 -17.19 13.44
N GLY A 53 -2.48 -18.47 13.04
CA GLY A 53 -3.42 -19.12 12.11
C GLY A 53 -3.66 -18.47 10.75
N SER A 54 -2.61 -18.17 9.96
CA SER A 54 -2.74 -17.42 8.71
C SER A 54 -2.61 -18.23 7.41
N ASP A 55 -3.06 -19.48 7.33
CA ASP A 55 -2.87 -20.23 6.07
C ASP A 55 -4.12 -20.30 5.19
N ALA A 56 -5.25 -20.87 5.64
CA ALA A 56 -6.37 -21.09 4.71
C ALA A 56 -7.10 -19.81 4.28
N GLN A 57 -7.58 -18.99 5.23
CA GLN A 57 -8.33 -17.76 4.89
C GLN A 57 -7.44 -16.68 4.28
N ASN A 58 -6.18 -16.58 4.71
CA ASN A 58 -5.27 -15.57 4.20
C ASN A 58 -4.79 -15.94 2.78
N ALA A 59 -4.50 -17.22 2.51
CA ALA A 59 -4.23 -17.69 1.15
C ALA A 59 -5.44 -17.47 0.23
N GLN A 60 -6.66 -17.73 0.71
CA GLN A 60 -7.87 -17.46 -0.07
C GLN A 60 -8.03 -15.98 -0.40
N ARG A 61 -7.80 -15.07 0.57
CA ARG A 61 -7.82 -13.62 0.33
C ARG A 61 -6.74 -13.17 -0.66
N VAL A 62 -5.53 -13.72 -0.57
CA VAL A 62 -4.46 -13.43 -1.53
C VAL A 62 -4.85 -13.89 -2.93
N THR A 63 -5.46 -15.07 -3.07
CA THR A 63 -5.94 -15.58 -4.35
C THR A 63 -7.08 -14.72 -4.93
N LEU A 64 -8.01 -14.25 -4.10
CA LEU A 64 -9.08 -13.33 -4.52
C LEU A 64 -8.51 -11.98 -4.96
N LEU A 65 -7.63 -11.38 -4.15
CA LEU A 65 -6.97 -10.11 -4.49
C LEU A 65 -6.11 -10.23 -5.76
N THR A 66 -5.48 -11.38 -5.99
CA THR A 66 -4.68 -11.61 -7.20
C THR A 66 -5.57 -11.67 -8.45
N GLN A 67 -6.77 -12.26 -8.34
CA GLN A 67 -7.76 -12.26 -9.42
C GLN A 67 -8.28 -10.84 -9.70
N GLU A 68 -8.65 -10.08 -8.68
CA GLU A 68 -9.08 -8.68 -8.83
C GLU A 68 -7.98 -7.83 -9.48
N ASN A 69 -6.71 -8.01 -9.09
CA ASN A 69 -5.59 -7.32 -9.73
C ASN A 69 -5.42 -7.73 -11.21
N ALA A 70 -5.68 -8.98 -11.58
CA ALA A 70 -5.61 -9.42 -12.96
C ALA A 70 -6.73 -8.79 -13.80
N GLU A 71 -7.94 -8.72 -13.27
CA GLU A 71 -9.09 -8.07 -13.89
C GLU A 71 -8.85 -6.57 -14.08
N LEU A 72 -8.44 -5.86 -13.03
CA LEU A 72 -8.12 -4.43 -13.10
C LEU A 72 -7.01 -4.13 -14.13
N ARG A 73 -6.01 -5.00 -14.25
CA ARG A 73 -4.96 -4.86 -15.28
C ARG A 73 -5.51 -5.06 -16.68
N ALA A 74 -6.46 -5.96 -16.87
CA ALA A 74 -7.13 -6.15 -18.16
C ALA A 74 -8.00 -4.93 -18.52
N GLU A 75 -8.76 -4.40 -17.56
CA GLU A 75 -9.53 -3.17 -17.74
C GLU A 75 -8.63 -1.99 -18.10
N LEU A 76 -7.54 -1.78 -17.36
CA LEU A 76 -6.55 -0.74 -17.64
C LEU A 76 -5.90 -0.91 -19.02
N GLY A 77 -5.63 -2.15 -19.44
CA GLY A 77 -5.16 -2.46 -20.79
C GLY A 77 -6.14 -1.99 -21.86
N SER A 78 -7.43 -2.33 -21.71
CA SER A 78 -8.48 -1.91 -22.65
C SER A 78 -8.62 -0.38 -22.73
N LEU A 79 -8.49 0.32 -21.59
CA LEU A 79 -8.53 1.77 -21.54
C LEU A 79 -7.31 2.38 -22.23
N LYS A 80 -6.13 1.78 -22.05
CA LYS A 80 -4.90 2.23 -22.73
C LYS A 80 -5.01 2.09 -24.25
N ASP A 81 -5.55 0.99 -24.76
CA ASP A 81 -5.76 0.80 -26.20
C ASP A 81 -6.72 1.85 -26.79
N ARG A 82 -7.77 2.18 -26.04
CA ARG A 82 -8.70 3.25 -26.41
C ARG A 82 -8.02 4.62 -26.38
N MET A 83 -7.20 4.90 -25.38
CA MET A 83 -6.44 6.15 -25.29
C MET A 83 -5.47 6.29 -26.45
N ALA A 84 -4.78 5.22 -26.86
CA ALA A 84 -3.92 5.22 -28.04
C ALA A 84 -4.71 5.50 -29.34
N ASN A 85 -5.92 4.94 -29.47
CA ASN A 85 -6.79 5.27 -30.59
C ASN A 85 -7.23 6.73 -30.58
N VAL A 86 -7.56 7.30 -29.42
CA VAL A 86 -7.91 8.72 -29.29
C VAL A 86 -6.71 9.60 -29.65
N GLU A 87 -5.52 9.28 -29.15
CA GLU A 87 -4.29 9.99 -29.50
C GLU A 87 -4.05 9.99 -31.02
N ARG A 88 -4.21 8.84 -31.67
CA ARG A 88 -4.10 8.74 -33.13
C ARG A 88 -5.12 9.61 -33.86
N ILE A 89 -6.38 9.62 -33.43
CA ILE A 89 -7.43 10.45 -34.06
C ILE A 89 -7.10 11.93 -33.93
N VAL A 90 -6.71 12.37 -32.73
CA VAL A 90 -6.41 13.78 -32.45
C VAL A 90 -5.18 14.24 -33.23
N THR A 91 -4.13 13.41 -33.27
CA THR A 91 -2.90 13.71 -33.99
C THR A 91 -3.10 13.68 -35.50
N ASP A 92 -3.59 12.57 -36.06
CA ASP A 92 -3.75 12.40 -37.52
C ASP A 92 -4.78 13.39 -38.08
N GLY A 93 -5.91 13.58 -37.39
CA GLY A 93 -6.97 14.49 -37.82
C GLY A 93 -6.54 15.97 -37.81
N GLY A 94 -5.73 16.38 -36.83
CA GLY A 94 -5.23 17.76 -36.74
C GLY A 94 -4.30 18.14 -37.89
N TYR A 95 -3.36 17.25 -38.25
CA TYR A 95 -2.44 17.51 -39.36
C TYR A 95 -3.13 17.45 -40.73
N HIS A 96 -4.05 16.50 -40.93
CA HIS A 96 -4.76 16.37 -42.20
C HIS A 96 -5.67 17.57 -42.48
N LEU A 97 -6.45 18.00 -41.49
CA LEU A 97 -7.34 19.16 -41.64
C LEU A 97 -6.57 20.45 -41.90
N GLY A 98 -5.45 20.68 -41.20
CA GLY A 98 -4.61 21.85 -41.42
C GLY A 98 -4.06 21.89 -42.85
N ALA A 99 -3.53 20.76 -43.34
CA ALA A 99 -3.02 20.64 -44.70
C ALA A 99 -4.12 20.86 -45.76
N GLU A 100 -5.34 20.35 -45.54
CA GLU A 100 -6.48 20.59 -46.44
C GLU A 100 -6.90 22.07 -46.47
N ILE A 101 -6.91 22.75 -45.31
CA ILE A 101 -7.22 24.17 -45.21
C ILE A 101 -6.20 25.01 -45.97
N ASP A 102 -4.91 24.73 -45.80
CA ASP A 102 -3.84 25.44 -46.50
C ASP A 102 -3.91 25.21 -48.01
N ALA A 103 -4.15 23.97 -48.46
CA ALA A 103 -4.34 23.67 -49.88
C ALA A 103 -5.56 24.38 -50.51
N LEU A 104 -6.66 24.51 -49.77
CA LEU A 104 -7.83 25.28 -50.20
C LEU A 104 -7.53 26.78 -50.25
N ARG A 105 -6.79 27.31 -49.27
CA ARG A 105 -6.37 28.72 -49.21
C ARG A 105 -5.46 29.08 -50.38
N ASP A 106 -4.47 28.24 -50.69
CA ASP A 106 -3.54 28.48 -51.81
C ASP A 106 -4.27 28.50 -53.16
N ARG A 107 -5.21 27.55 -53.36
CA ARG A 107 -6.06 27.52 -54.56
C ARG A 107 -6.97 28.75 -54.66
N ALA A 108 -7.50 29.23 -53.55
CA ALA A 108 -8.31 30.45 -53.53
C ALA A 108 -7.46 31.69 -53.90
N LEU A 109 -6.24 31.79 -53.37
CA LEU A 109 -5.30 32.86 -53.67
C LEU A 109 -4.85 32.85 -55.14
N SER A 110 -4.55 31.68 -55.72
CA SER A 110 -4.20 31.58 -57.13
C SER A 110 -5.34 32.04 -58.04
N ASN A 111 -6.59 31.65 -57.73
CA ASN A 111 -7.77 32.05 -58.49
C ASN A 111 -8.05 33.56 -58.42
N LEU A 112 -7.69 34.22 -57.31
CA LEU A 112 -7.79 35.67 -57.17
C LEU A 112 -6.75 36.40 -58.01
N LYS A 113 -5.52 35.87 -58.08
CA LYS A 113 -4.45 36.42 -58.93
C LYS A 113 -4.84 36.37 -60.41
N ASP A 114 -5.35 35.23 -60.88
CA ASP A 114 -5.82 35.05 -62.27
C ASP A 114 -6.91 36.06 -62.65
N LYS A 115 -7.80 36.42 -61.72
CA LYS A 115 -8.84 37.44 -61.93
C LYS A 115 -8.35 38.88 -61.89
N GLY A 116 -7.21 39.14 -61.25
CA GLY A 116 -6.61 40.48 -61.18
C GLY A 116 -5.73 40.81 -62.38
N GLU A 117 -5.32 39.78 -63.14
CA GLU A 117 -4.50 39.92 -64.36
C GLU A 117 -5.36 39.89 -65.66
N ALA A 118 -6.68 39.71 -65.57
CA ALA A 118 -7.64 39.73 -66.67
C ALA A 118 -8.44 41.05 -66.73
#